data_AF-A0A1F6GKF7-F1
#
_entry.id   AF-A0A1F6GKF7-F1
#
_cell.length_a   1.000
_cell.length_b   1.000
_cell.length_c   1.000
_cell.angle_alpha   90.00
_cell.angle_beta   90.00
_cell.angle_gamma   90.00
#
_symmetry.space_group_name_H-M   'P 1'
#
loop_
_entity.id
_entity.type
_entity.pdbx_description
1 polymer ?
#
loop_
_entity_poly.entity_id
_entity_poly.type
_entity_poly.pdbx_seq_one_letter_code
_entity_poly.pdbx_strand_id
1 'polypeptide(L)'
;MSNSDNKILELKNLVDGAELSLQQARKILEGLLGDENAILTDQAKKFGSVAATTDGQVVEGFFDGQNMLGPDDKRYSVPANYASKSKLVEGDGLKLTITSDGSFVYKQINLLERERLVGLLAVDEKTDEYRVAANNKAYKVLTASITYYKGEEGDRVTILVPKGKESSWAAVENIFKAGDEIPGMSTLEDSTDKKATETAKMIFDEVKLPEEEKEVNISETEKLPAPAENNPMPEAGDSFLSEDGHGGETLYGPTIPLRKDANNYSNFLSEEKNKVDDLGDKDKQGLEEL
;
A
#
# COMPACT_ATOMS: atom_id res chain seq x y z
N MET A 1 -4.36 -54.37 29.69
CA MET A 1 -4.22 -53.49 28.52
C MET A 1 -3.14 -54.08 27.63
N SER A 2 -3.43 -54.24 26.34
CA SER A 2 -2.50 -54.78 25.35
C SER A 2 -1.28 -53.86 25.25
N ASN A 3 -0.10 -54.42 24.97
CA ASN A 3 1.12 -53.63 24.70
C ASN A 3 0.89 -52.60 23.57
N SER A 4 0.00 -52.92 22.63
CA SER A 4 -0.44 -52.00 21.58
C SER A 4 -1.26 -50.83 22.12
N ASP A 5 -2.09 -51.02 23.15
CA ASP A 5 -2.92 -49.95 23.74
C ASP A 5 -2.03 -48.90 24.43
N ASN A 6 -0.96 -49.36 25.09
CA ASN A 6 0.01 -48.48 25.74
C ASN A 6 0.79 -47.65 24.70
N LYS A 7 1.18 -48.26 23.58
CA LYS A 7 1.85 -47.56 22.47
C LYS A 7 0.93 -46.54 21.79
N ILE A 8 -0.35 -46.88 21.62
CA ILE A 8 -1.35 -45.95 21.08
C ILE A 8 -1.53 -44.77 22.02
N LEU A 9 -1.57 -45.01 23.34
CA LEU A 9 -1.67 -43.95 24.34
C LEU A 9 -0.42 -43.04 24.34
N GLU A 10 0.77 -43.63 24.24
CA GLU A 10 2.03 -42.89 24.12
C GLU A 10 2.07 -42.03 22.85
N LEU A 11 1.66 -42.58 21.70
CA LEU A 11 1.58 -41.83 20.45
C LEU A 11 0.57 -40.68 20.53
N LYS A 12 -0.59 -40.87 21.18
CA LYS A 12 -1.56 -39.79 21.40
C LYS A 12 -0.96 -38.65 22.21
N ASN A 13 -0.31 -38.96 23.33
CA ASN A 13 0.34 -37.94 24.16
C ASN A 13 1.45 -37.19 23.40
N LEU A 14 2.18 -37.88 22.51
CA LEU A 14 3.20 -37.25 21.67
C LEU A 14 2.56 -36.31 20.63
N VAL A 15 1.45 -36.71 20.01
CA VAL A 15 0.71 -35.86 19.06
C VAL A 15 0.14 -34.63 19.78
N ASP A 16 -0.51 -34.81 20.92
CA ASP A 16 -1.08 -33.71 21.72
C ASP A 16 0.02 -32.71 22.14
N GLY A 17 1.18 -33.22 22.56
CA GLY A 17 2.34 -32.39 22.89
C GLY A 17 2.89 -31.63 21.68
N ALA A 18 2.96 -32.27 20.51
CA ALA A 18 3.38 -31.63 19.27
C ALA A 18 2.39 -30.55 18.83
N GLU A 19 1.08 -30.80 18.91
CA GLU A 19 0.04 -29.82 18.61
C GLU A 19 0.15 -28.59 19.51
N LEU A 20 0.32 -28.80 20.82
CA LEU A 20 0.51 -27.69 21.76
C LEU A 20 1.77 -26.87 21.43
N SER A 21 2.87 -27.55 21.08
CA SER A 21 4.12 -26.88 20.69
C SER A 21 3.96 -26.07 19.40
N LEU A 22 3.21 -26.58 18.42
CA LEU A 22 2.90 -25.87 17.18
C LEU A 22 1.99 -24.67 17.43
N GLN A 23 1.00 -24.79 18.32
CA GLN A 23 0.15 -23.67 18.73
C GLN A 23 0.97 -22.55 19.41
N GLN A 24 1.91 -22.92 20.29
CA GLN A 24 2.80 -21.95 20.91
C GLN A 24 3.73 -21.26 19.90
N ALA A 25 4.30 -22.03 18.97
CA ALA A 25 5.11 -21.48 17.89
C ALA A 25 4.29 -20.52 17.00
N ARG A 26 3.04 -20.87 16.66
CA ARG A 26 2.12 -19.99 15.92
C ARG A 26 1.82 -18.70 16.68
N LYS A 27 1.58 -18.75 17.98
CA LYS A 27 1.34 -17.55 18.81
C LYS A 27 2.57 -16.64 18.88
N ILE A 28 3.77 -17.22 18.98
CA ILE A 28 5.02 -16.45 18.93
C ILE A 28 5.19 -15.83 17.53
N LEU A 29 4.90 -16.60 16.48
CA LEU A 29 4.91 -16.11 15.11
C LEU A 29 3.92 -14.98 14.92
N GLU A 30 2.66 -15.08 15.36
CA GLU A 30 1.67 -13.99 15.31
C GLU A 30 2.14 -12.74 16.06
N GLY A 31 2.80 -12.91 17.21
CA GLY A 31 3.39 -11.79 17.95
C GLY A 31 4.57 -11.11 17.23
N LEU A 32 5.25 -11.83 16.33
CA LEU A 32 6.36 -11.32 15.52
C LEU A 32 5.91 -10.83 14.13
N LEU A 33 4.91 -11.48 13.53
CA LEU A 33 4.28 -11.17 12.24
C LEU A 33 3.24 -10.05 12.35
N GLY A 34 2.70 -9.79 13.54
CA GLY A 34 1.83 -8.64 13.81
C GLY A 34 2.48 -7.29 13.51
N ASP A 35 3.79 -7.29 13.29
CA ASP A 35 4.54 -6.15 12.80
C ASP A 35 5.51 -6.63 11.70
N GLU A 36 4.96 -7.06 10.55
CA GLU A 36 5.75 -7.27 9.30
C GLU A 36 6.67 -6.06 9.02
N ASN A 37 6.27 -4.89 9.51
CA ASN A 37 6.99 -3.64 9.41
C ASN A 37 7.80 -3.26 10.66
N ALA A 38 8.00 -4.14 11.64
CA ALA A 38 8.75 -3.85 12.88
C ALA A 38 10.13 -3.27 12.58
N ILE A 39 10.80 -3.83 11.57
CA ILE A 39 12.11 -3.37 11.11
C ILE A 39 12.02 -1.92 10.59
N LEU A 40 10.96 -1.58 9.86
CA LEU A 40 10.73 -0.22 9.34
C LEU A 40 10.31 0.74 10.45
N THR A 41 9.51 0.30 11.41
CA THR A 41 9.12 1.08 12.60
C THR A 41 10.35 1.41 13.46
N ASP A 42 11.21 0.43 13.71
CA ASP A 42 12.48 0.63 14.41
C ASP A 42 13.42 1.56 13.66
N GLN A 43 13.46 1.47 12.33
CA GLN A 43 14.20 2.41 11.50
C GLN A 43 13.61 3.83 11.58
N ALA A 44 12.29 3.97 11.53
CA ALA A 44 11.60 5.24 11.67
C ALA A 44 11.94 5.89 13.01
N LYS A 45 11.96 5.14 14.12
CA LYS A 45 12.38 5.66 15.43
C LYS A 45 13.83 6.11 15.47
N LYS A 46 14.73 5.37 14.82
CA LYS A 46 16.18 5.65 14.84
C LYS A 46 16.58 6.82 13.94
N PHE A 47 15.93 6.98 12.79
CA PHE A 47 16.33 7.91 11.74
C PHE A 47 15.29 8.97 11.40
N GLY A 48 14.02 8.74 11.73
CA GLY A 48 12.94 9.69 11.52
C GLY A 48 12.97 10.83 12.53
N SER A 49 12.29 11.91 12.20
CA SER A 49 12.21 13.11 13.02
C SER A 49 10.77 13.61 13.10
N VAL A 50 10.43 14.24 14.22
CA VAL A 50 9.19 15.01 14.37
C VAL A 50 9.56 16.41 14.79
N ALA A 51 9.16 17.41 14.01
CA ALA A 51 9.42 18.80 14.29
C ALA A 51 8.14 19.62 14.13
N ALA A 52 7.80 20.42 15.15
CA ALA A 52 6.81 21.47 15.01
C ALA A 52 7.46 22.69 14.35
N THR A 53 6.82 23.25 13.33
CA THR A 53 7.22 24.47 12.65
C THR A 53 6.10 25.50 12.76
N THR A 54 6.40 26.75 12.41
CA THR A 54 5.41 27.84 12.40
C THR A 54 4.24 27.56 11.44
N ASP A 55 4.48 26.75 10.41
CA ASP A 55 3.54 26.43 9.33
C ASP A 55 2.84 25.07 9.52
N GLY A 56 3.16 24.32 10.57
CA GLY A 56 2.58 23.00 10.84
C GLY A 56 3.49 22.02 11.58
N GLN A 57 3.29 20.72 11.35
CA GLN A 57 4.13 19.65 11.89
C GLN A 57 4.78 18.87 10.75
N VAL A 58 6.06 18.60 10.88
CA VAL A 58 6.83 17.78 9.95
C VAL A 58 7.15 16.44 10.61
N VAL A 59 6.91 15.35 9.88
CA VAL A 59 7.22 13.98 10.29
C VAL A 59 8.01 13.31 9.18
N GLU A 60 9.14 12.71 9.50
CA GLU A 60 9.96 11.92 8.58
C GLU A 60 9.89 10.44 8.96
N GLY A 61 9.67 9.58 7.97
CA GLY A 61 9.42 8.16 8.18
C GLY A 61 9.68 7.30 6.95
N PHE A 62 9.30 6.02 7.02
CA PHE A 62 9.54 5.04 5.95
C PHE A 62 8.23 4.49 5.38
N PHE A 63 8.18 4.28 4.07
CA PHE A 63 7.02 3.74 3.37
C PHE A 63 6.90 2.21 3.58
N ASP A 64 5.72 1.71 3.91
CA ASP A 64 5.46 0.28 4.17
C ASP A 64 4.67 -0.42 3.04
N GLY A 65 4.50 0.24 1.90
CA GLY A 65 3.70 -0.24 0.77
C GLY A 65 2.35 0.47 0.62
N GLN A 66 1.76 0.99 1.72
CA GLN A 66 0.51 1.76 1.68
C GLN A 66 0.52 2.99 2.60
N ASN A 67 1.31 2.96 3.66
CA ASN A 67 1.41 3.98 4.69
C ASN A 67 2.87 4.42 4.86
N MET A 68 3.05 5.54 5.53
CA MET A 68 4.33 5.99 6.06
C MET A 68 4.36 5.70 7.57
N LEU A 69 5.39 5.01 8.03
CA LEU A 69 5.64 4.74 9.44
C LEU A 69 6.50 5.85 10.02
N GLY A 70 5.94 6.59 10.98
CA GLY A 70 6.64 7.65 11.69
C GLY A 70 7.44 7.13 12.90
N PRO A 71 8.40 7.93 13.42
CA PRO A 71 9.10 7.67 14.67
C PRO A 71 8.17 7.64 15.90
N ASP A 72 6.93 8.14 15.77
CA ASP A 72 5.94 8.22 16.83
C ASP A 72 5.02 7.00 16.92
N ASP A 73 5.41 5.87 16.32
CA ASP A 73 4.61 4.63 16.22
C ASP A 73 3.28 4.80 15.48
N LYS A 74 3.11 5.91 14.75
CA LYS A 74 1.91 6.15 13.95
C LYS A 74 2.12 5.76 12.50
N ARG A 75 1.04 5.27 11.91
CA ARG A 75 0.93 5.00 10.48
C ARG A 75 0.16 6.14 9.81
N TYR A 76 0.76 6.75 8.82
CA TYR A 76 0.16 7.84 8.05
C TYR A 76 -0.19 7.33 6.67
N SER A 77 -1.48 7.27 6.33
CA SER A 77 -1.93 6.73 5.04
C SER A 77 -1.41 7.58 3.88
N VAL A 78 -0.75 6.94 2.92
CA VAL A 78 -0.19 7.60 1.74
C VAL A 78 -1.18 7.45 0.57
N PRO A 79 -1.54 8.54 -0.12
CA PRO A 79 -2.45 8.46 -1.27
C PRO A 79 -1.94 7.49 -2.34
N ALA A 80 -2.76 6.52 -2.74
CA ALA A 80 -2.39 5.47 -3.69
C ALA A 80 -1.85 6.02 -5.03
N ASN A 81 -2.42 7.13 -5.51
CA ASN A 81 -1.97 7.80 -6.74
C ASN A 81 -0.59 8.43 -6.61
N TYR A 82 -0.26 8.97 -5.43
CA TYR A 82 1.08 9.51 -5.18
C TYR A 82 2.11 8.38 -5.15
N ALA A 83 1.78 7.29 -4.46
CA ALA A 83 2.63 6.12 -4.34
C ALA A 83 2.86 5.43 -5.70
N SER A 84 1.82 5.26 -6.53
CA SER A 84 1.94 4.68 -7.87
C SER A 84 2.74 5.56 -8.82
N LYS A 85 2.45 6.88 -8.86
CA LYS A 85 3.13 7.82 -9.76
C LYS A 85 4.62 7.96 -9.43
N SER A 86 4.94 8.00 -8.14
CA SER A 86 6.33 8.12 -7.65
C SER A 86 7.07 6.79 -7.64
N LYS A 87 6.37 5.67 -7.92
CA LYS A 87 6.88 4.29 -7.85
C LYS A 87 7.57 4.02 -6.51
N LEU A 88 6.88 4.35 -5.42
CA LEU A 88 7.40 4.17 -4.05
C LEU A 88 7.57 2.69 -3.74
N VAL A 89 8.74 2.34 -3.23
CA VAL A 89 9.10 0.98 -2.80
C VAL A 89 9.13 0.94 -1.28
N GLU A 90 8.78 -0.21 -0.70
CA GLU A 90 8.88 -0.45 0.73
C GLU A 90 10.29 -0.10 1.26
N GLY A 91 10.34 0.73 2.30
CA GLY A 91 11.57 1.29 2.85
C GLY A 91 12.04 2.61 2.24
N ASP A 92 11.32 3.19 1.27
CA ASP A 92 11.58 4.56 0.81
C ASP A 92 11.33 5.57 1.93
N GLY A 93 12.20 6.58 2.03
CA GLY A 93 12.07 7.65 3.03
C GLY A 93 11.11 8.73 2.55
N LEU A 94 10.13 9.03 3.38
CA LEU A 94 9.10 10.05 3.14
C LEU A 94 9.14 11.13 4.21
N LYS A 95 8.84 12.35 3.78
CA LYS A 95 8.56 13.50 4.63
C LYS A 95 7.10 13.87 4.49
N LEU A 96 6.36 13.77 5.59
CA LEU A 96 5.01 14.28 5.73
C LEU A 96 5.08 15.68 6.34
N THR A 97 4.43 16.64 5.70
CA THR A 97 4.12 17.95 6.28
C THR A 97 2.62 18.02 6.53
N ILE A 98 2.25 18.16 7.79
CA ILE A 98 0.89 18.42 8.25
C ILE A 98 0.76 19.92 8.40
N THR A 99 0.07 20.57 7.47
CA THR A 99 -0.13 22.02 7.49
C THR A 99 -1.10 22.44 8.59
N SER A 100 -1.11 23.73 8.93
CA SER A 100 -1.99 24.28 9.97
C SER A 100 -3.50 24.13 9.69
N ASP A 101 -3.88 23.94 8.43
CA ASP A 101 -5.25 23.60 8.00
C ASP A 101 -5.57 22.09 8.08
N GLY A 102 -4.61 21.27 8.49
CA GLY A 102 -4.73 19.81 8.63
C GLY A 102 -4.45 19.01 7.36
N SER A 103 -4.06 19.65 6.25
CA SER A 103 -3.74 18.93 5.01
C SER A 103 -2.42 18.15 5.12
N PHE A 104 -2.35 17.00 4.46
CA PHE A 104 -1.15 16.15 4.43
C PHE A 104 -0.42 16.30 3.10
N VAL A 105 0.84 16.74 3.16
CA VAL A 105 1.71 16.86 1.99
C VAL A 105 2.89 15.91 2.14
N TYR A 106 2.95 14.90 1.28
CA TYR A 106 4.04 13.94 1.23
C TYR A 106 5.10 14.35 0.20
N LYS A 107 6.37 14.20 0.59
CA LYS A 107 7.51 14.34 -0.29
C LYS A 107 8.48 13.21 -0.05
N GLN A 108 8.88 12.51 -1.11
CA GLN A 108 9.99 11.57 -1.04
C GLN A 108 11.29 12.31 -0.76
N ILE A 109 12.02 11.84 0.25
CA ILE A 109 13.28 12.43 0.70
C ILE A 109 14.46 11.46 0.56
N ASN A 110 14.20 10.15 0.55
CA ASN A 110 15.22 9.15 0.33
C ASN A 110 14.68 8.03 -0.57
N LEU A 111 15.42 7.73 -1.63
CA LEU A 111 15.08 6.67 -2.57
C LEU A 111 15.98 5.47 -2.28
N LEU A 112 15.37 4.33 -1.98
CA LEU A 112 16.10 3.11 -1.67
C LEU A 112 16.67 2.46 -2.94
N GLU A 113 17.81 1.79 -2.82
CA GLU A 113 18.31 0.95 -3.92
C GLU A 113 17.29 -0.15 -4.23
N ARG A 114 17.05 -0.37 -5.52
CA ARG A 114 16.01 -1.28 -5.99
C ARG A 114 16.48 -2.11 -7.15
N GLU A 115 15.94 -3.31 -7.23
CA GLU A 115 16.14 -4.24 -8.34
C GLU A 115 14.85 -4.37 -9.16
N ARG A 116 15.02 -4.69 -10.45
CA ARG A 116 13.92 -4.93 -11.36
C ARG A 116 13.66 -6.42 -11.46
N LEU A 117 12.42 -6.81 -11.25
CA LEU A 117 11.97 -8.17 -11.49
C LEU A 117 10.85 -8.14 -12.53
N VAL A 118 10.75 -9.21 -13.31
CA VAL A 118 9.65 -9.44 -14.24
C VAL A 118 8.84 -10.62 -13.71
N GLY A 119 7.53 -10.45 -13.63
CA GLY A 119 6.62 -11.47 -13.15
C GLY A 119 5.30 -11.48 -13.90
N LEU A 120 4.39 -12.34 -13.48
CA LEU A 120 3.03 -12.41 -14.00
C LEU A 120 2.06 -11.73 -13.04
N LEU A 121 1.18 -10.89 -13.58
CA LEU A 121 0.08 -10.30 -12.83
C LEU A 121 -0.97 -11.37 -12.54
N ALA A 122 -1.40 -11.44 -11.29
CA ALA A 122 -2.54 -12.23 -10.87
C ALA A 122 -3.40 -11.44 -9.89
N VAL A 123 -4.63 -11.89 -9.69
CA VAL A 123 -5.56 -11.33 -8.73
C VAL A 123 -5.83 -12.37 -7.66
N ASP A 124 -5.75 -11.96 -6.40
CA ASP A 124 -6.17 -12.83 -5.30
C ASP A 124 -7.70 -12.87 -5.24
N GLU A 125 -8.30 -13.97 -5.68
CA GLU A 125 -9.76 -14.15 -5.73
C GLU A 125 -10.49 -13.93 -4.38
N LYS A 126 -9.79 -14.01 -3.24
CA LYS A 126 -10.40 -13.80 -1.92
C LYS A 126 -10.42 -12.32 -1.51
N THR A 127 -9.35 -11.60 -1.82
CA THR A 127 -9.14 -10.22 -1.34
C THR A 127 -9.31 -9.17 -2.44
N ASP A 128 -9.43 -9.59 -3.70
CA ASP A 128 -9.44 -8.74 -4.90
C ASP A 128 -8.18 -7.87 -5.01
N GLU A 129 -7.09 -8.27 -4.35
CA GLU A 129 -5.80 -7.59 -4.39
C GLU A 129 -4.99 -8.07 -5.60
N TYR A 130 -4.39 -7.12 -6.31
CA TYR A 130 -3.42 -7.43 -7.36
C TYR A 130 -2.08 -7.86 -6.76
N ARG A 131 -1.53 -8.94 -7.31
CA ARG A 131 -0.20 -9.45 -6.96
C ARG A 131 0.61 -9.81 -8.19
N VAL A 132 1.93 -9.70 -8.09
CA VAL A 132 2.85 -10.11 -9.14
C VAL A 132 3.69 -11.27 -8.64
N ALA A 133 3.61 -12.42 -9.31
CA ALA A 133 4.47 -13.57 -9.03
C ALA A 133 5.81 -13.41 -9.75
N ALA A 134 6.89 -13.22 -8.99
CA ALA A 134 8.25 -13.10 -9.49
C ALA A 134 9.25 -13.71 -8.49
N ASN A 135 10.31 -14.35 -8.99
CA ASN A 135 11.38 -14.91 -8.15
C ASN A 135 10.86 -15.82 -7.01
N ASN A 136 9.90 -16.71 -7.33
CA ASN A 136 9.23 -17.61 -6.38
C ASN A 136 8.52 -16.92 -5.20
N LYS A 137 8.18 -15.64 -5.33
CA LYS A 137 7.41 -14.86 -4.35
C LYS A 137 6.27 -14.11 -5.02
N ALA A 138 5.16 -13.96 -4.33
CA ALA A 138 4.06 -13.08 -4.74
C ALA A 138 4.20 -11.73 -4.03
N TYR A 139 4.34 -10.65 -4.80
CA TYR A 139 4.43 -9.28 -4.28
C TYR A 139 3.09 -8.57 -4.43
N LYS A 140 2.64 -7.89 -3.37
CA LYS A 140 1.47 -7.00 -3.45
C LYS A 140 1.82 -5.75 -4.26
N VAL A 141 0.90 -5.32 -5.10
CA VAL A 141 1.07 -4.12 -5.94
C VAL A 141 -0.14 -3.20 -5.84
N LEU A 142 0.09 -1.90 -6.00
CA LEU A 142 -0.98 -0.91 -5.90
C LEU A 142 -1.95 -1.02 -7.09
N THR A 143 -3.25 -1.16 -6.80
CA THR A 143 -4.33 -1.13 -7.79
C THR A 143 -4.30 0.13 -8.67
N ALA A 144 -3.91 1.27 -8.10
CA ALA A 144 -3.74 2.52 -8.84
C ALA A 144 -2.71 2.42 -9.97
N SER A 145 -1.66 1.61 -9.80
CA SER A 145 -0.69 1.34 -10.87
C SER A 145 -1.29 0.45 -11.95
N ILE A 146 -1.97 -0.63 -11.56
CA ILE A 146 -2.57 -1.58 -12.51
C ILE A 146 -3.61 -0.91 -13.40
N THR A 147 -4.51 -0.14 -12.79
CA THR A 147 -5.55 0.61 -13.51
C THR A 147 -4.96 1.67 -14.46
N TYR A 148 -3.86 2.33 -14.08
CA TYR A 148 -3.18 3.30 -14.94
C TYR A 148 -2.58 2.63 -16.20
N TYR A 149 -1.89 1.50 -16.04
CA TYR A 149 -1.29 0.74 -17.14
C TYR A 149 -2.29 -0.18 -17.86
N LYS A 150 -3.53 -0.27 -17.37
CA LYS A 150 -4.58 -1.17 -17.88
C LYS A 150 -4.13 -2.64 -17.91
N GLY A 151 -3.47 -3.06 -16.83
CA GLY A 151 -3.02 -4.44 -16.67
C GLY A 151 -4.19 -5.39 -16.47
N GLU A 152 -4.07 -6.58 -17.06
CA GLU A 152 -5.00 -7.70 -16.94
C GLU A 152 -4.26 -8.92 -16.38
N GLU A 153 -5.00 -9.82 -15.73
CA GLU A 153 -4.42 -11.07 -15.25
C GLU A 153 -3.73 -11.85 -16.38
N GLY A 154 -2.53 -12.35 -16.10
CA GLY A 154 -1.67 -13.00 -17.09
C GLY A 154 -0.71 -12.06 -17.83
N ASP A 155 -0.84 -10.74 -17.70
CA ASP A 155 0.13 -9.79 -18.25
C ASP A 155 1.50 -9.92 -17.57
N ARG A 156 2.57 -9.62 -18.31
CA ARG A 156 3.93 -9.57 -17.76
C ARG A 156 4.18 -8.19 -17.17
N VAL A 157 4.53 -8.13 -15.90
CA VAL A 157 4.73 -6.89 -15.16
C VAL A 157 6.19 -6.76 -14.73
N THR A 158 6.80 -5.62 -15.03
CA THR A 158 8.07 -5.21 -14.43
C THR A 158 7.79 -4.50 -13.11
N ILE A 159 8.30 -5.07 -12.03
CA ILE A 159 8.20 -4.53 -10.68
C ILE A 159 9.56 -4.09 -10.15
N LEU A 160 9.53 -3.13 -9.24
CA LEU A 160 10.67 -2.65 -8.47
C LEU A 160 10.51 -3.11 -7.03
N VAL A 161 11.53 -3.80 -6.53
CA VAL A 161 11.62 -4.29 -5.15
C VAL A 161 12.91 -3.77 -4.50
N PRO A 162 12.96 -3.60 -3.18
CA PRO A 162 14.14 -3.08 -2.51
C PRO A 162 15.27 -4.10 -2.58
N LYS A 163 16.45 -3.64 -2.99
CA LYS A 163 17.60 -4.52 -3.17
C LYS A 163 18.16 -4.94 -1.82
N GLY A 164 18.30 -6.26 -1.62
CA GLY A 164 18.90 -6.84 -0.42
C GLY A 164 18.03 -6.74 0.85
N LYS A 165 16.73 -6.43 0.70
CA LYS A 165 15.74 -6.49 1.78
C LYS A 165 14.54 -7.31 1.33
N GLU A 166 13.97 -8.08 2.23
CA GLU A 166 12.67 -8.69 1.98
C GLU A 166 11.59 -7.61 2.04
N SER A 167 10.61 -7.71 1.14
CA SER A 167 9.45 -6.82 1.08
C SER A 167 8.20 -7.59 0.71
N SER A 168 7.05 -7.15 1.21
CA SER A 168 5.74 -7.68 0.82
C SER A 168 5.16 -6.90 -0.35
N TRP A 169 5.54 -5.63 -0.49
CA TRP A 169 5.06 -4.72 -1.53
C TRP A 169 6.10 -4.43 -2.60
N ALA A 170 5.63 -4.28 -3.84
CA ALA A 170 6.44 -3.87 -4.98
C ALA A 170 5.79 -2.72 -5.75
N ALA A 171 6.63 -1.87 -6.35
CA ALA A 171 6.16 -0.79 -7.22
C ALA A 171 6.14 -1.27 -8.68
N VAL A 172 5.05 -1.01 -9.40
CA VAL A 172 4.95 -1.33 -10.83
C VAL A 172 5.71 -0.28 -11.64
N GLU A 173 6.66 -0.72 -12.48
CA GLU A 173 7.37 0.14 -13.42
C GLU A 173 6.71 0.14 -14.80
N ASN A 174 6.33 -1.05 -15.30
CA ASN A 174 5.69 -1.22 -16.60
C ASN A 174 4.87 -2.52 -16.68
N ILE A 175 3.91 -2.57 -17.60
CA ILE A 175 3.13 -3.78 -17.94
C ILE A 175 3.23 -4.04 -19.44
N PHE A 176 3.48 -5.30 -19.81
CA PHE A 176 3.53 -5.82 -21.17
C PHE A 176 2.39 -6.81 -21.37
N LYS A 177 1.67 -6.69 -22.49
CA LYS A 177 0.56 -7.59 -22.77
C LYS A 177 1.06 -9.00 -23.09
N ALA A 178 0.23 -9.99 -22.81
CA ALA A 178 0.54 -11.37 -23.15
C ALA A 178 0.89 -11.49 -24.65
N GLY A 179 2.15 -11.80 -24.95
CA GLY A 179 2.70 -11.91 -26.30
C GLY A 179 3.66 -10.78 -26.73
N ASP A 180 3.80 -9.72 -25.94
CA ASP A 180 4.76 -8.65 -26.23
C ASP A 180 6.20 -9.06 -25.85
N GLU A 181 7.17 -8.74 -26.71
CA GLU A 181 8.59 -8.93 -26.42
C GLU A 181 9.08 -7.91 -25.37
N ILE A 182 9.72 -8.39 -24.30
CA ILE A 182 10.28 -7.53 -23.25
C ILE A 182 11.71 -7.13 -23.66
N PRO A 183 12.01 -5.82 -23.80
CA PRO A 183 13.36 -5.36 -24.13
C PRO A 183 14.37 -5.75 -23.04
N GLY A 184 15.44 -6.44 -23.41
CA GLY A 184 16.55 -6.81 -22.51
C GLY A 184 16.46 -8.20 -21.86
N MET A 185 15.42 -8.98 -22.15
CA MET A 185 15.34 -10.40 -21.79
C MET A 185 15.84 -11.25 -22.98
N SER A 186 17.09 -11.72 -22.95
CA SER A 186 17.55 -12.70 -23.93
C SER A 186 16.77 -14.01 -23.74
N THR A 187 16.07 -14.42 -24.79
CA THR A 187 15.43 -15.73 -25.00
C THR A 187 15.98 -16.86 -24.12
N LEU A 188 15.26 -17.17 -23.05
CA LEU A 188 15.19 -18.52 -22.49
C LEU A 188 13.71 -18.86 -22.33
N GLU A 189 13.30 -19.84 -23.12
CA GLU A 189 12.07 -20.64 -23.03
C GLU A 189 10.77 -20.08 -23.63
N ASP A 190 10.75 -20.03 -24.97
CA ASP A 190 9.56 -20.04 -25.83
C ASP A 190 8.83 -21.41 -25.81
N SER A 191 8.48 -21.89 -24.60
CA SER A 191 7.61 -23.06 -24.42
C SER A 191 6.80 -23.06 -23.12
N THR A 192 6.75 -21.94 -22.39
CA THR A 192 6.33 -21.92 -20.97
C THR A 192 5.05 -21.17 -20.64
N ASP A 193 4.24 -20.74 -21.61
CA ASP A 193 2.98 -20.02 -21.27
C ASP A 193 2.00 -20.87 -20.42
N LYS A 194 2.09 -22.20 -20.46
CA LYS A 194 1.32 -23.07 -19.55
C LYS A 194 2.04 -23.35 -18.23
N LYS A 195 3.36 -23.53 -18.25
CA LYS A 195 4.16 -23.92 -17.07
C LYS A 195 4.46 -22.74 -16.14
N ALA A 196 4.61 -21.53 -16.68
CA ALA A 196 4.73 -20.30 -15.89
C ALA A 196 3.39 -19.94 -15.23
N THR A 197 2.27 -20.14 -15.94
CA THR A 197 0.91 -20.00 -15.38
C THR A 197 0.64 -21.05 -14.31
N GLU A 198 1.05 -22.31 -14.50
CA GLU A 198 0.93 -23.36 -13.48
C GLU A 198 1.86 -23.11 -12.27
N THR A 199 3.08 -22.64 -12.48
CA THR A 199 4.02 -22.33 -11.38
C THR A 199 3.57 -21.09 -10.60
N ALA A 200 3.08 -20.05 -11.29
CA ALA A 200 2.45 -18.91 -10.65
C ALA A 200 1.23 -19.38 -9.86
N LYS A 201 0.34 -20.18 -10.48
CA LYS A 201 -0.82 -20.76 -9.82
C LYS A 201 -0.44 -21.62 -8.61
N MET A 202 0.65 -22.40 -8.66
CA MET A 202 1.16 -23.16 -7.52
C MET A 202 1.70 -22.26 -6.40
N ILE A 203 2.47 -21.22 -6.73
CA ILE A 203 2.95 -20.22 -5.75
C ILE A 203 1.75 -19.49 -5.12
N PHE A 204 0.72 -19.19 -5.89
CA PHE A 204 -0.52 -18.58 -5.39
C PHE A 204 -1.36 -19.56 -4.57
N ASP A 205 -1.52 -20.82 -5.00
CA ASP A 205 -2.33 -21.84 -4.34
C ASP A 205 -1.68 -22.34 -3.04
N GLU A 206 -0.35 -22.42 -2.96
CA GLU A 206 0.39 -22.72 -1.72
C GLU A 206 0.20 -21.62 -0.66
N VAL A 207 -0.07 -20.39 -1.08
CA VAL A 207 -0.45 -19.27 -0.19
C VAL A 207 -1.96 -19.30 0.16
N LYS A 208 -2.80 -20.16 -0.46
CA LYS A 208 -4.27 -20.03 -0.45
C LYS A 208 -5.09 -21.02 0.41
N LEU A 209 -4.54 -22.02 1.12
CA LEU A 209 -5.34 -22.99 1.93
C LEU A 209 -4.76 -23.39 3.31
N PRO A 210 -5.59 -23.54 4.37
CA PRO A 210 -6.78 -22.76 4.72
C PRO A 210 -6.72 -22.15 6.14
N GLU A 211 -7.20 -20.92 6.30
CA GLU A 211 -7.81 -20.48 7.56
C GLU A 211 -9.17 -21.19 7.66
N GLU A 212 -9.35 -21.96 8.72
CA GLU A 212 -10.56 -22.75 8.97
C GLU A 212 -11.68 -21.82 9.49
N GLU A 213 -12.67 -21.56 8.65
CA GLU A 213 -13.93 -20.94 9.05
C GLU A 213 -14.67 -21.90 10.00
N LYS A 214 -14.91 -21.48 11.25
CA LYS A 214 -15.90 -22.14 12.12
C LYS A 214 -17.17 -21.31 12.17
N GLU A 215 -18.14 -21.73 11.37
CA GLU A 215 -19.55 -21.42 11.54
C GLU A 215 -20.00 -21.80 12.96
N VAL A 216 -20.68 -20.89 13.66
CA VAL A 216 -21.40 -21.20 14.90
C VAL A 216 -22.87 -20.88 14.68
N ASN A 217 -23.71 -21.91 14.54
CA ASN A 217 -25.17 -21.78 14.59
C ASN A 217 -25.78 -22.73 15.64
N ILE A 218 -25.92 -22.18 16.86
CA ILE A 218 -26.93 -22.33 17.93
C ILE A 218 -27.87 -23.57 18.04
N SER A 219 -27.87 -24.20 19.23
CA SER A 219 -29.02 -24.45 20.15
C SER A 219 -28.52 -25.38 21.28
N GLU A 220 -28.76 -25.16 22.57
CA GLU A 220 -30.05 -25.29 23.27
C GLU A 220 -30.01 -24.70 24.70
N THR A 221 -31.03 -23.89 25.02
CA THR A 221 -31.75 -23.73 26.31
C THR A 221 -31.00 -23.50 27.64
N GLU A 222 -31.19 -22.27 28.17
CA GLU A 222 -31.84 -22.13 29.49
C GLU A 222 -32.84 -20.97 29.47
N LYS A 223 -33.96 -21.18 30.15
CA LYS A 223 -35.27 -20.54 29.95
C LYS A 223 -35.52 -19.48 31.03
N LEU A 224 -35.84 -18.26 30.57
CA LEU A 224 -36.64 -17.15 31.13
C LEU A 224 -37.18 -17.23 32.58
N PRO A 225 -37.32 -16.07 33.25
CA PRO A 225 -38.64 -15.42 33.19
C PRO A 225 -38.60 -13.90 32.92
N ALA A 226 -39.51 -13.45 32.03
CA ALA A 226 -40.12 -12.12 32.01
C ALA A 226 -41.47 -12.21 32.79
N PRO A 227 -42.27 -11.15 33.08
CA PRO A 227 -42.38 -9.89 32.33
C PRO A 227 -42.67 -8.60 33.15
N ALA A 228 -42.52 -7.44 32.49
CA ALA A 228 -43.37 -6.27 32.76
C ALA A 228 -43.45 -5.39 31.51
N GLU A 229 -44.63 -5.40 30.89
CA GLU A 229 -45.12 -4.50 29.85
C GLU A 229 -45.37 -3.07 30.38
N ASN A 230 -45.49 -2.14 29.42
CA ASN A 230 -46.12 -0.81 29.46
C ASN A 230 -45.22 0.41 29.67
N ASN A 231 -44.80 1.04 28.56
CA ASN A 231 -45.47 2.28 28.12
C ASN A 231 -45.02 2.73 26.71
N PRO A 232 -45.95 3.30 25.91
CA PRO A 232 -45.69 3.71 24.54
C PRO A 232 -45.07 5.11 24.42
N MET A 233 -44.40 5.29 23.28
CA MET A 233 -43.94 6.53 22.67
C MET A 233 -45.07 7.57 22.59
N PRO A 234 -44.87 8.86 22.93
CA PRO A 234 -45.90 9.86 22.71
C PRO A 234 -45.88 10.35 21.24
N GLU A 235 -47.06 10.28 20.62
CA GLU A 235 -47.41 10.88 19.34
C GLU A 235 -47.37 12.41 19.36
N ALA A 236 -47.29 12.97 18.15
CA ALA A 236 -47.47 14.37 17.82
C ALA A 236 -48.78 14.95 18.39
N GLY A 237 -48.67 16.15 18.95
CA GLY A 237 -49.80 16.99 19.34
C GLY A 237 -49.64 18.38 18.73
N ASP A 238 -50.59 18.73 17.88
CA ASP A 238 -50.80 20.05 17.29
C ASP A 238 -51.76 20.84 18.20
N SER A 239 -51.47 22.12 18.46
CA SER A 239 -52.34 23.23 18.93
C SER A 239 -51.53 24.22 19.80
N PHE A 240 -51.17 25.38 19.24
CA PHE A 240 -51.95 26.64 19.23
C PHE A 240 -51.58 27.55 20.40
N LEU A 241 -50.79 28.59 20.11
CA LEU A 241 -51.08 29.97 20.54
C LEU A 241 -50.18 30.95 19.78
N SER A 242 -50.86 31.79 19.03
CA SER A 242 -50.45 33.04 18.39
C SER A 242 -49.87 34.05 19.37
N GLU A 243 -48.85 34.81 18.95
CA GLU A 243 -48.82 36.29 19.02
C GLU A 243 -47.61 36.85 18.26
N ASP A 244 -47.93 37.60 17.20
CA ASP A 244 -47.36 38.88 16.76
C ASP A 244 -45.84 39.09 16.58
N GLY A 245 -45.49 39.55 15.37
CA GLY A 245 -44.63 40.74 15.26
C GLY A 245 -43.39 40.66 14.36
N HIS A 246 -43.59 41.00 13.09
CA HIS A 246 -42.73 41.84 12.23
C HIS A 246 -41.28 41.43 11.83
N GLY A 247 -41.05 41.48 10.51
CA GLY A 247 -39.75 41.62 9.82
C GLY A 247 -39.26 40.30 9.23
N GLY A 248 -39.33 39.99 7.94
CA GLY A 248 -39.22 40.86 6.77
C GLY A 248 -37.75 41.04 6.39
N GLU A 249 -37.08 39.99 5.90
CA GLU A 249 -35.93 40.12 4.97
C GLU A 249 -35.56 38.76 4.35
N THR A 250 -35.92 38.61 3.09
CA THR A 250 -35.33 37.61 2.17
C THR A 250 -34.01 38.17 1.67
N LEU A 251 -32.89 37.55 2.02
CA LEU A 251 -31.62 37.81 1.33
C LEU A 251 -30.94 36.51 0.91
N TYR A 252 -31.03 36.31 -0.40
CA TYR A 252 -30.18 35.50 -1.25
C TYR A 252 -28.73 35.41 -0.74
N GLY A 253 -28.21 34.20 -0.68
CA GLY A 253 -26.78 33.95 -0.55
C GLY A 253 -26.00 34.56 -1.72
N PRO A 254 -24.70 34.85 -1.54
CA PRO A 254 -23.89 35.44 -2.59
C PRO A 254 -23.70 34.45 -3.76
N THR A 255 -24.34 34.77 -4.88
CA THR A 255 -24.10 34.15 -6.18
C THR A 255 -22.68 34.48 -6.64
N ILE A 256 -21.83 33.44 -6.75
CA ILE A 256 -20.54 33.52 -7.43
C ILE A 256 -20.79 33.71 -8.93
N PRO A 257 -20.28 34.77 -9.59
CA PRO A 257 -20.42 34.87 -11.04
C PRO A 257 -19.55 33.82 -11.73
N LEU A 258 -20.21 32.93 -12.48
CA LEU A 258 -19.59 32.01 -13.44
C LEU A 258 -18.86 32.83 -14.51
N ARG A 259 -17.54 32.86 -14.45
CA ARG A 259 -16.70 33.40 -15.53
C ARG A 259 -16.58 32.35 -16.63
N LYS A 260 -17.45 32.45 -17.64
CA LYS A 260 -17.20 31.90 -18.96
C LYS A 260 -16.14 32.77 -19.61
N ASP A 261 -14.95 32.23 -19.85
CA ASP A 261 -14.13 32.55 -21.01
C ASP A 261 -13.18 31.39 -21.27
N ALA A 262 -13.31 30.85 -22.48
CA ALA A 262 -12.49 29.80 -23.05
C ALA A 262 -11.18 30.39 -23.60
N ASN A 263 -10.16 29.53 -23.68
CA ASN A 263 -8.99 29.63 -24.57
C ASN A 263 -8.04 30.82 -24.38
N ASN A 264 -6.97 30.63 -23.60
CA ASN A 264 -5.62 31.08 -23.99
C ASN A 264 -4.54 30.58 -23.03
N TYR A 265 -3.90 29.45 -23.35
CA TYR A 265 -2.53 29.16 -22.93
C TYR A 265 -1.80 28.43 -24.06
N SER A 266 -1.45 29.20 -25.08
CA SER A 266 -0.46 28.84 -26.08
C SER A 266 0.38 30.09 -26.34
N ASN A 267 1.60 30.09 -25.79
CA ASN A 267 2.81 30.76 -26.28
C ASN A 267 3.72 31.11 -25.10
N PHE A 268 4.67 30.23 -24.80
CA PHE A 268 5.96 30.65 -24.25
C PHE A 268 7.00 29.57 -24.54
N LEU A 269 7.46 29.51 -25.79
CA LEU A 269 8.69 28.81 -26.19
C LEU A 269 9.32 29.54 -27.39
N SER A 270 10.66 29.53 -27.40
CA SER A 270 11.61 30.11 -28.37
C SER A 270 11.87 31.62 -28.19
N GLU A 271 13.09 32.13 -28.18
CA GLU A 271 14.34 31.72 -28.85
C GLU A 271 15.56 32.17 -28.02
N GLU A 272 16.60 31.35 -27.90
CA GLU A 272 17.98 31.84 -27.95
C GLU A 272 18.90 30.68 -28.34
N LYS A 273 19.28 30.65 -29.62
CA LYS A 273 20.41 29.87 -30.13
C LYS A 273 21.34 30.82 -30.87
N ASN A 274 22.63 30.52 -30.70
CA ASN A 274 23.81 30.93 -31.48
C ASN A 274 24.50 32.23 -31.08
N LYS A 275 25.64 32.07 -30.39
CA LYS A 275 26.87 32.70 -30.86
C LYS A 275 28.05 31.74 -30.72
N VAL A 276 28.53 31.28 -31.87
CA VAL A 276 29.82 30.63 -32.07
C VAL A 276 30.79 31.75 -32.38
N ASP A 277 31.81 31.95 -31.54
CA ASP A 277 32.99 32.72 -31.90
C ASP A 277 34.20 31.78 -31.76
N ASP A 278 34.69 31.37 -32.94
CA ASP A 278 36.01 30.82 -33.21
C ASP A 278 37.04 31.95 -33.05
N LEU A 279 38.13 31.71 -32.31
CA LEU A 279 39.39 32.46 -32.39
C LEU A 279 40.50 31.69 -31.63
N GLY A 280 41.27 30.91 -32.40
CA GLY A 280 42.73 30.97 -32.46
C GLY A 280 43.55 30.99 -31.17
N ASP A 281 44.13 29.83 -30.86
CA ASP A 281 45.58 29.59 -30.74
C ASP A 281 46.46 30.83 -30.42
N LYS A 282 47.01 30.89 -29.19
CA LYS A 282 48.29 31.54 -28.89
C LYS A 282 48.84 31.18 -27.51
N ASP A 283 50.09 30.74 -27.57
CA ASP A 283 51.18 31.00 -26.62
C ASP A 283 51.42 30.01 -25.46
N LYS A 284 52.34 29.10 -25.78
CA LYS A 284 53.34 28.50 -24.90
C LYS A 284 54.09 29.55 -24.07
N GLN A 285 54.25 29.27 -22.77
CA GLN A 285 55.41 29.50 -21.89
C GLN A 285 54.93 29.06 -20.49
N GLY A 286 55.49 28.07 -19.78
CA GLY A 286 56.90 27.74 -19.59
C GLY A 286 57.40 28.44 -18.32
N LEU A 287 57.91 27.65 -17.36
CA LEU A 287 58.62 28.01 -16.11
C LEU A 287 57.68 28.24 -14.89
N GLU A 288 57.93 27.75 -13.68
CA GLU A 288 59.11 27.11 -13.09
C GLU A 288 58.72 26.40 -11.78
N GLU A 289 59.66 25.59 -11.30
CA GLU A 289 59.66 24.71 -10.13
C GLU A 289 59.34 25.39 -8.78
N LEU A 290 58.66 24.66 -7.89
CA LEU A 290 59.11 24.26 -6.53
C LEU A 290 58.06 23.36 -5.87
#